data_AF-A0A358I596-F1
#
_entry.id   AF-A0A358I596-F1
#
_cell.length_a   1.000
_cell.length_b   1.000
_cell.length_c   1.000
_cell.angle_alpha   90.00
_cell.angle_beta   90.00
_cell.angle_gamma   90.00
#
_symmetry.space_group_name_H-M   'P 1'
#
loop_
_entity.id
_entity.type
_entity.pdbx_description
1 polymer ?
#
loop_
_entity_poly.entity_id
_entity_poly.type
_entity_poly.pdbx_seq_one_letter_code
_entity_poly.pdbx_strand_id
1 'polypeptide(L)'
;MTLSIYQLAYFFLIGLSLALLEIEIEGPDGWAKNLPTKRIKIWWYQKFGKEVTGYHLLLQIFLLLFMHLPLILENRFSWDLEALILSQYFFFLVYWDYLWFVLNPYFKLKEFKKSGVPWHTAWIFGLPTEYWLAMLAGIFFPVIVLGWGVLLTQLIYLVTYIAFVLLTIGLYFIFARKIL
;
A
#
# COMPACT_ATOMS: atom_id res chain seq x y z
N MET A 1 4.24 -19.86 -8.84
CA MET A 1 4.62 -18.84 -9.83
C MET A 1 5.43 -17.77 -9.12
N THR A 2 6.64 -17.47 -9.57
CA THR A 2 7.47 -16.38 -9.02
C THR A 2 7.37 -15.17 -9.93
N LEU A 3 7.08 -13.99 -9.38
CA LEU A 3 7.13 -12.74 -10.11
C LEU A 3 8.58 -12.41 -10.43
N SER A 4 8.82 -12.03 -11.67
CA SER A 4 10.08 -11.45 -12.10
C SER A 4 10.27 -10.05 -11.50
N ILE A 5 11.52 -9.60 -11.46
CA ILE A 5 11.84 -8.23 -11.03
C ILE A 5 11.10 -7.17 -11.87
N TYR A 6 10.88 -7.43 -13.16
CA TYR A 6 10.14 -6.53 -14.05
C TYR A 6 8.67 -6.39 -13.63
N GLN A 7 8.04 -7.50 -13.21
CA GLN A 7 6.66 -7.47 -12.71
C GLN A 7 6.57 -6.72 -11.38
N LEU A 8 7.52 -6.94 -10.46
CA LEU A 8 7.58 -6.21 -9.19
C LEU A 8 7.80 -4.71 -9.42
N ALA A 9 8.70 -4.35 -10.35
CA ALA A 9 8.94 -2.96 -10.71
C ALA A 9 7.69 -2.33 -11.35
N TYR A 10 6.97 -3.07 -12.20
CA TYR A 10 5.72 -2.61 -12.79
C TYR A 10 4.64 -2.36 -11.73
N PHE A 11 4.43 -3.29 -10.80
CA PHE A 11 3.52 -3.09 -9.66
C PHE A 11 3.94 -1.91 -8.79
N PHE A 12 5.25 -1.74 -8.55
CA PHE A 12 5.78 -0.60 -7.82
C PHE A 12 5.45 0.72 -8.53
N LEU A 13 5.62 0.80 -9.85
CA LEU A 13 5.27 1.98 -10.64
C LEU A 13 3.77 2.32 -10.60
N ILE A 14 2.89 1.31 -10.55
CA ILE A 14 1.45 1.54 -10.35
C ILE A 14 1.22 2.21 -8.99
N GLY A 15 1.80 1.69 -7.90
CA GLY A 15 1.61 2.29 -6.57
C GLY A 15 2.29 3.64 -6.43
N LEU A 16 3.44 3.87 -7.09
CA LEU A 16 4.04 5.19 -7.19
C LEU A 16 3.10 6.19 -7.89
N SER A 17 2.50 5.78 -9.01
CA SER A 17 1.55 6.62 -9.74
C SER A 17 0.31 6.93 -8.90
N LEU A 18 -0.17 5.95 -8.15
CA LEU A 18 -1.31 6.13 -7.26
C LEU A 18 -0.98 7.02 -6.06
N ALA A 19 0.25 6.96 -5.52
CA ALA A 19 0.70 7.87 -4.46
C ALA A 19 0.64 9.31 -4.95
N LEU A 20 1.19 9.57 -6.14
CA LEU A 20 1.17 10.89 -6.76
C LEU A 20 -0.26 11.36 -7.05
N LEU A 21 -1.12 10.48 -7.56
CA LEU A 21 -2.54 10.80 -7.77
C LEU A 21 -3.23 11.19 -6.46
N GLU A 22 -2.98 10.45 -5.38
CA GLU A 22 -3.55 10.79 -4.07
C GLU A 22 -2.99 12.05 -3.44
N ILE A 23 -1.73 12.40 -3.72
CA ILE A 23 -1.18 13.69 -3.30
C ILE A 23 -1.95 14.84 -3.96
N GLU A 24 -2.26 14.74 -5.26
CA GLU A 24 -3.05 15.74 -5.98
C GLU A 24 -4.50 15.81 -5.45
N ILE A 25 -5.08 14.68 -5.04
CA ILE A 25 -6.46 14.60 -4.53
C ILE A 25 -6.57 15.11 -3.08
N GLU A 26 -5.65 14.69 -2.20
CA GLU A 26 -5.77 14.89 -0.76
C GLU A 26 -4.92 16.05 -0.21
N GLY A 27 -3.84 16.40 -0.90
CA GLY A 27 -2.94 17.48 -0.54
C GLY A 27 -2.38 17.37 0.90
N PRO A 28 -2.39 18.44 1.71
CA PRO A 28 -1.77 18.47 3.04
C PRO A 28 -2.54 17.68 4.12
N ASP A 29 -3.84 17.47 3.92
CA ASP A 29 -4.74 17.05 4.99
C ASP A 29 -4.84 15.52 5.14
N GLY A 30 -4.63 14.79 4.04
CA GLY A 30 -4.70 13.33 4.00
C GLY A 30 -6.08 12.76 4.31
N TRP A 31 -6.21 11.44 4.16
CA TRP A 31 -7.37 10.64 4.55
C TRP A 31 -8.70 11.18 4.01
N ALA A 32 -8.66 11.72 2.79
CA ALA A 32 -9.74 12.37 2.08
C ALA A 32 -10.49 13.42 2.91
N LYS A 33 -9.85 14.06 3.91
CA LYS A 33 -10.49 14.92 4.93
C LYS A 33 -11.45 15.96 4.32
N ASN A 34 -11.04 16.61 3.23
CA ASN A 34 -11.78 17.67 2.57
C ASN A 34 -12.60 17.20 1.36
N LEU A 35 -12.55 15.91 1.00
CA LEU A 35 -13.32 15.41 -0.14
C LEU A 35 -14.80 15.27 0.23
N PRO A 36 -15.71 15.50 -0.74
CA PRO A 36 -17.15 15.30 -0.57
C PRO A 36 -17.51 13.80 -0.56
N THR A 37 -16.94 13.05 0.36
CA THR A 37 -17.06 11.59 0.45
C THR A 37 -17.82 11.16 1.69
N LYS A 38 -18.64 10.11 1.56
CA LYS A 38 -19.38 9.54 2.69
C LYS A 38 -18.41 8.94 3.71
N ARG A 39 -18.67 9.14 5.00
CA ARG A 39 -17.95 8.47 6.09
C ARG A 39 -18.78 7.30 6.58
N ILE A 40 -18.25 6.09 6.43
CA ILE A 40 -18.91 4.83 6.75
C ILE A 40 -18.37 4.34 8.08
N LYS A 41 -19.28 4.16 9.04
CA LYS A 41 -18.97 3.65 10.38
C LYS A 41 -19.09 2.13 10.37
N ILE A 42 -17.96 1.45 10.41
CA ILE A 42 -17.89 -0.02 10.50
C ILE A 42 -17.41 -0.38 11.91
N TRP A 43 -18.24 -1.10 12.67
CA TRP A 43 -18.06 -1.31 14.12
C TRP A 43 -16.69 -1.87 14.53
N TRP A 44 -16.12 -2.79 13.74
CA TRP A 44 -14.79 -3.35 14.02
C TRP A 44 -13.66 -2.42 13.55
N TYR A 45 -13.88 -1.66 12.48
CA TYR A 45 -12.90 -0.70 11.96
C TYR A 45 -12.78 0.54 12.86
N GLN A 46 -13.87 0.92 13.52
CA GLN A 46 -13.89 1.98 14.54
C GLN A 46 -12.98 1.68 15.73
N LYS A 47 -12.63 0.40 15.99
CA LYS A 47 -11.64 0.05 17.02
C LYS A 47 -10.25 0.62 16.71
N PHE A 48 -9.97 0.89 15.44
CA PHE A 48 -8.76 1.60 15.01
C PHE A 48 -8.95 3.11 14.98
N GLY A 49 -10.03 3.65 15.56
CA GLY A 49 -10.33 5.09 15.63
C GLY A 49 -10.49 5.77 14.27
N LYS A 50 -10.76 4.99 13.22
CA LYS A 50 -10.95 5.47 11.85
C LYS A 50 -12.37 5.24 11.37
N GLU A 51 -12.81 6.14 10.50
CA GLU A 51 -13.97 5.93 9.64
C GLU A 51 -13.47 5.55 8.25
N VAL A 52 -14.13 4.58 7.61
CA VAL A 52 -13.87 4.25 6.20
C VAL A 52 -14.49 5.35 5.35
N THR A 53 -13.72 5.97 4.46
CA THR A 53 -14.30 6.93 3.52
C THR A 53 -14.83 6.19 2.29
N GLY A 54 -15.89 6.71 1.68
CA GLY A 54 -16.41 6.18 0.42
C GLY A 54 -15.35 6.24 -0.69
N TYR A 55 -14.47 7.25 -0.63
CA TYR A 55 -13.33 7.40 -1.53
C TYR A 55 -12.38 6.20 -1.41
N HIS A 56 -11.87 5.91 -0.21
CA HIS A 56 -10.98 4.77 0.01
C HIS A 56 -11.70 3.45 -0.28
N LEU A 57 -12.97 3.29 0.12
CA LEU A 57 -13.71 2.05 -0.18
C LEU A 57 -13.80 1.78 -1.68
N LEU A 58 -14.19 2.79 -2.47
CA LEU A 58 -14.31 2.66 -3.92
C LEU A 58 -12.95 2.46 -4.58
N LEU A 59 -11.91 3.15 -4.10
CA LEU A 59 -10.55 2.96 -4.58
C LEU A 59 -10.06 1.52 -4.34
N GLN A 60 -10.29 0.98 -3.14
CA GLN A 60 -9.91 -0.41 -2.82
C GLN A 60 -10.67 -1.42 -3.69
N ILE A 61 -11.98 -1.21 -3.91
CA ILE A 61 -12.77 -2.04 -4.83
C ILE A 61 -12.20 -1.96 -6.25
N PHE A 62 -11.91 -0.76 -6.74
CA PHE A 62 -11.35 -0.54 -8.07
C PHE A 62 -10.00 -1.25 -8.24
N LEU A 63 -9.09 -1.10 -7.28
CA LEU A 63 -7.78 -1.76 -7.31
C LEU A 63 -7.90 -3.28 -7.30
N LEU A 64 -8.76 -3.84 -6.45
CA LEU A 64 -8.99 -5.28 -6.42
C LEU A 64 -9.57 -5.75 -7.76
N LEU A 65 -10.59 -5.09 -8.31
CA LEU A 65 -11.14 -5.44 -9.62
C LEU A 65 -10.07 -5.41 -10.72
N PHE A 66 -9.21 -4.39 -10.72
CA PHE A 66 -8.14 -4.25 -11.70
C PHE A 66 -7.06 -5.33 -11.55
N MET A 67 -6.64 -5.64 -10.32
CA MET A 67 -5.64 -6.68 -10.06
C MET A 67 -6.15 -8.09 -10.42
N HIS A 68 -7.46 -8.34 -10.33
CA HIS A 68 -8.08 -9.61 -10.73
C HIS A 68 -8.43 -9.66 -12.22
N LEU A 69 -8.35 -8.55 -12.95
CA LEU A 69 -8.71 -8.49 -14.37
C LEU A 69 -8.03 -9.59 -15.23
N PRO A 70 -6.72 -9.88 -15.08
CA PRO A 70 -6.09 -10.96 -15.84
C PRO A 70 -6.70 -12.34 -15.59
N LEU A 71 -7.14 -12.63 -14.34
CA LEU A 71 -7.78 -13.90 -14.01
C LEU A 71 -9.11 -14.08 -14.74
N ILE A 72 -9.86 -12.99 -14.88
CA ILE A 72 -11.16 -12.96 -15.55
C ILE A 72 -10.97 -13.09 -17.07
N LEU A 73 -10.03 -12.34 -17.65
CA LEU A 73 -9.75 -12.38 -19.09
C LEU A 73 -9.22 -13.73 -19.55
N GLU A 74 -8.38 -14.38 -18.75
CA GLU A 74 -7.83 -15.70 -19.07
C GLU A 74 -8.72 -16.86 -18.60
N ASN A 75 -9.78 -16.58 -17.84
CA ASN A 75 -10.62 -17.58 -17.17
C ASN A 75 -9.80 -18.59 -16.34
N ARG A 76 -8.85 -18.09 -15.54
CA ARG A 76 -7.87 -18.90 -14.79
C ARG A 76 -7.98 -18.73 -13.28
N PHE A 77 -9.18 -18.55 -12.74
CA PHE A 77 -9.33 -18.46 -11.30
C PHE A 77 -8.82 -19.73 -10.60
N SER A 78 -7.96 -19.55 -9.59
CA SER A 78 -7.58 -20.59 -8.64
C SER A 78 -7.23 -19.93 -7.31
N TRP A 79 -7.41 -20.66 -6.21
CA TRP A 79 -7.04 -20.18 -4.87
C TRP A 79 -5.55 -19.86 -4.75
N ASP A 80 -4.72 -20.55 -5.52
CA ASP A 80 -3.29 -20.30 -5.59
C ASP A 80 -2.99 -18.91 -6.16
N LEU A 81 -3.66 -18.54 -7.26
CA LEU A 81 -3.51 -17.24 -7.90
C LEU A 81 -4.13 -16.13 -7.05
N GLU A 82 -5.28 -16.39 -6.43
CA GLU A 82 -5.91 -15.48 -5.46
C GLU A 82 -4.94 -15.15 -4.32
N ALA A 83 -4.30 -16.16 -3.73
CA ALA A 83 -3.35 -15.96 -2.64
C ALA A 83 -2.15 -15.11 -3.06
N LEU A 84 -1.64 -15.30 -4.28
CA LEU A 84 -0.54 -14.51 -4.83
C LEU A 84 -0.97 -13.07 -5.14
N ILE A 85 -2.16 -12.84 -5.70
CA ILE A 85 -2.70 -11.50 -5.97
C ILE A 85 -2.92 -10.74 -4.67
N LEU A 86 -3.57 -11.37 -3.69
CA LEU A 86 -3.81 -10.75 -2.39
C LEU A 86 -2.50 -10.45 -1.65
N SER A 87 -1.48 -11.30 -1.79
CA SER A 87 -0.15 -11.01 -1.26
C SER A 87 0.46 -9.75 -1.85
N GLN A 88 0.43 -9.60 -3.19
CA GLN A 88 0.90 -8.38 -3.84
C GLN A 88 0.06 -7.17 -3.44
N TYR A 89 -1.25 -7.34 -3.32
CA TYR A 89 -2.15 -6.28 -2.85
C TYR A 89 -1.77 -5.81 -1.44
N PHE A 90 -1.49 -6.72 -0.51
CA PHE A 90 -1.09 -6.33 0.84
C PHE A 90 0.25 -5.60 0.88
N PHE A 91 1.26 -6.00 0.10
CA PHE A 91 2.49 -5.22 -0.03
C PHE A 91 2.23 -3.86 -0.68
N PHE A 92 1.37 -3.83 -1.70
CA PHE A 92 0.92 -2.63 -2.39
C PHE A 92 0.34 -1.59 -1.43
N LEU A 93 -0.57 -1.99 -0.54
CA LEU A 93 -1.17 -1.09 0.46
C LEU A 93 -0.13 -0.36 1.31
N VAL A 94 1.01 -1.00 1.59
CA VAL A 94 2.04 -0.44 2.45
C VAL A 94 2.92 0.52 1.69
N TYR A 95 3.51 0.10 0.57
CA TYR A 95 4.47 0.96 -0.12
C TYR A 95 3.79 2.14 -0.80
N TRP A 96 2.58 1.99 -1.32
CA TRP A 96 1.84 3.10 -1.93
C TRP A 96 1.51 4.19 -0.90
N ASP A 97 0.89 3.81 0.23
CA ASP A 97 0.55 4.75 1.31
C ASP A 97 1.83 5.39 1.88
N TYR A 98 2.91 4.64 2.05
CA TYR A 98 4.18 5.20 2.51
C TYR A 98 4.80 6.19 1.50
N LEU A 99 4.70 5.89 0.19
CA LEU A 99 5.17 6.79 -0.87
C LEU A 99 4.38 8.10 -0.89
N TRP A 100 3.10 8.09 -0.51
CA TRP A 100 2.33 9.32 -0.31
C TRP A 100 3.07 10.24 0.68
N PHE A 101 3.47 9.74 1.85
CA PHE A 101 4.20 10.54 2.84
C PHE A 101 5.60 10.97 2.40
N VAL A 102 6.29 10.14 1.61
CA VAL A 102 7.64 10.44 1.12
C VAL A 102 7.61 11.55 0.06
N LEU A 103 6.63 11.51 -0.84
CA LEU A 103 6.59 12.35 -2.03
C LEU A 103 5.70 13.59 -1.87
N ASN A 104 4.82 13.61 -0.88
CA ASN A 104 3.91 14.73 -0.66
C ASN A 104 4.69 16.00 -0.25
N PRO A 105 4.72 17.07 -1.08
CA PRO A 105 5.48 18.29 -0.78
C PRO A 105 4.94 19.04 0.45
N TYR A 106 3.69 18.78 0.83
CA TYR A 106 3.05 19.39 1.99
C TYR A 106 3.33 18.63 3.29
N PHE A 107 3.86 17.41 3.22
CA PHE A 107 4.08 16.55 4.36
C PHE A 107 5.57 16.32 4.58
N LYS A 108 6.09 16.69 5.76
CA LYS A 108 7.51 16.46 6.04
C LYS A 108 7.68 15.05 6.57
N LEU A 109 8.65 14.28 6.07
CA LEU A 109 8.86 12.90 6.53
C LEU A 109 9.07 12.78 8.06
N LYS A 110 9.59 13.81 8.73
CA LYS A 110 9.69 13.87 10.22
C LYS A 110 8.34 13.93 10.96
N GLU A 111 7.27 14.25 10.24
CA GLU A 111 5.88 14.26 10.71
C GLU A 111 5.24 12.87 10.57
N PHE A 112 5.89 11.92 9.89
CA PHE A 112 5.46 10.53 9.79
C PHE A 112 5.67 9.81 11.12
N LYS A 113 4.77 10.09 12.05
CA LYS A 113 4.70 9.56 13.42
C LYS A 113 3.29 9.77 13.94
N LYS A 114 2.96 9.07 15.04
CA LYS A 114 1.63 9.12 15.66
C LYS A 114 1.05 10.53 15.85
N SER A 115 1.87 11.52 16.20
CA SER A 115 1.39 12.90 16.42
C SER A 115 1.11 13.67 15.13
N GLY A 116 1.75 13.32 14.01
CA GLY A 116 1.59 14.01 12.73
C GLY A 116 0.59 13.35 11.77
N VAL A 117 0.22 12.10 12.05
CA VAL A 117 -0.69 11.32 11.20
C VAL A 117 -1.87 10.81 12.03
N PRO A 118 -2.84 11.68 12.38
CA PRO A 118 -3.89 11.36 13.34
C PRO A 118 -4.83 10.24 12.86
N TRP A 119 -4.91 9.99 11.55
CA TRP A 119 -5.69 8.87 11.03
C TRP A 119 -5.01 7.52 11.24
N HIS A 120 -3.72 7.41 11.60
CA HIS A 120 -3.14 6.15 12.08
C HIS A 120 -3.05 6.16 13.61
N THR A 121 -3.87 5.36 14.27
CA THR A 121 -4.06 5.47 15.72
C THR A 121 -3.09 4.61 16.53
N ALA A 122 -2.61 3.50 15.96
CA ALA A 122 -1.69 2.57 16.59
C ALA A 122 -0.38 2.48 15.80
N TRP A 123 0.75 2.56 16.51
CA TRP A 123 2.09 2.59 15.91
C TRP A 123 3.00 1.61 16.64
N ILE A 124 3.77 0.84 15.89
CA ILE A 124 4.74 -0.12 16.40
C ILE A 124 6.04 0.08 15.61
N PHE A 125 7.18 0.14 16.31
CA PHE A 125 8.51 0.34 15.71
C PHE A 125 8.60 1.48 14.66
N GLY A 126 7.88 2.57 14.89
CA GLY A 126 7.93 3.76 14.03
C GLY A 126 7.06 3.69 12.75
N LEU A 127 6.29 2.62 12.55
CA LEU A 127 5.31 2.49 11.47
C LEU A 127 3.90 2.28 12.01
N PRO A 128 2.84 2.63 11.25
CA PRO A 128 1.48 2.27 11.59
C PRO A 128 1.30 0.76 11.77
N THR A 129 0.47 0.36 12.72
CA THR A 129 0.19 -1.06 13.00
C THR A 129 -0.41 -1.77 11.80
N GLU A 130 -1.22 -1.06 11.01
CA GLU A 130 -1.84 -1.57 9.80
C GLU A 130 -0.81 -1.95 8.73
N TYR A 131 0.34 -1.28 8.68
CA TYR A 131 1.43 -1.65 7.76
C TYR A 131 2.04 -2.99 8.14
N TRP A 132 2.27 -3.23 9.43
CA TRP A 132 2.77 -4.51 9.92
C TRP A 132 1.79 -5.63 9.62
N LEU A 133 0.50 -5.41 9.88
CA LEU A 133 -0.55 -6.40 9.59
C LEU A 133 -0.63 -6.72 8.09
N ALA A 134 -0.55 -5.70 7.23
CA ALA A 134 -0.52 -5.89 5.78
C ALA A 134 0.74 -6.64 5.32
N MET A 135 1.95 -6.25 5.77
CA MET A 135 3.17 -6.99 5.43
C MET A 135 3.12 -8.45 5.89
N LEU A 136 2.63 -8.70 7.12
CA LEU A 136 2.44 -10.06 7.63
C LEU A 136 1.41 -10.82 6.80
N ALA A 137 0.30 -10.21 6.40
CA ALA A 137 -0.68 -10.83 5.51
C ALA A 137 -0.07 -11.14 4.14
N GLY A 138 0.73 -10.23 3.57
CA GLY A 138 1.45 -10.43 2.32
C GLY A 138 2.39 -11.63 2.34
N ILE A 139 3.02 -11.90 3.49
CA ILE A 139 3.90 -13.06 3.70
C ILE A 139 3.10 -14.33 3.97
N PHE A 140 2.23 -14.30 4.99
CA PHE A 140 1.67 -15.51 5.57
C PHE A 140 0.41 -15.99 4.87
N PHE A 141 -0.34 -15.13 4.18
CA PHE A 141 -1.54 -15.57 3.46
C PHE A 141 -1.19 -16.59 2.36
N PRO A 142 -0.20 -16.35 1.48
CA PRO A 142 0.28 -17.39 0.55
C PRO A 142 0.87 -18.61 1.25
N VAL A 143 1.56 -18.46 2.39
CA VAL A 143 2.13 -19.60 3.12
C VAL A 143 1.04 -20.53 3.65
N ILE A 144 -0.09 -19.97 4.10
CA ILE A 144 -1.25 -20.76 4.56
C ILE A 144 -1.88 -21.53 3.40
N VAL A 145 -1.99 -20.92 2.22
CA VAL A 145 -2.66 -21.52 1.05
C VAL A 145 -1.75 -22.48 0.27
N LEU A 146 -0.48 -22.10 0.07
CA LEU A 146 0.49 -22.77 -0.81
C LEU A 146 1.57 -23.55 -0.06
N GLY A 147 1.62 -23.42 1.27
CA GLY A 147 2.63 -24.04 2.13
C GLY A 147 3.92 -23.23 2.29
N TRP A 148 4.81 -23.71 3.15
CA TRP A 148 6.06 -23.02 3.52
C TRP A 148 7.04 -22.78 2.37
N GLY A 149 6.90 -23.51 1.26
CA GLY A 149 7.78 -23.37 0.09
C GLY A 149 7.77 -21.98 -0.55
N VAL A 150 6.72 -21.18 -0.33
CA VAL A 150 6.64 -19.81 -0.87
C VAL A 150 7.20 -18.74 0.07
N LEU A 151 7.58 -19.07 1.31
CA LEU A 151 8.02 -18.08 2.30
C LEU A 151 9.20 -17.24 1.80
N LEU A 152 10.25 -17.90 1.30
CA LEU A 152 11.44 -17.21 0.79
C LEU A 152 11.07 -16.22 -0.33
N THR A 153 10.19 -16.63 -1.23
CA THR A 153 9.69 -15.79 -2.32
C THR A 153 8.98 -14.55 -1.79
N GLN A 154 8.12 -14.68 -0.76
CA GLN A 154 7.44 -13.52 -0.18
C GLN A 154 8.41 -12.56 0.53
N LEU A 155 9.43 -13.10 1.20
CA LEU A 155 10.48 -12.28 1.81
C LEU A 155 11.29 -11.54 0.75
N ILE A 156 11.61 -12.19 -0.37
CA ILE A 156 12.28 -11.56 -1.51
C ILE A 156 11.42 -10.41 -2.07
N TYR A 157 10.11 -10.60 -2.23
CA TYR A 157 9.22 -9.54 -2.68
C TYR A 157 9.21 -8.35 -1.72
N LEU A 158 9.06 -8.60 -0.43
CA LEU A 158 9.08 -7.55 0.59
C LEU A 158 10.39 -6.75 0.55
N VAL A 159 11.53 -7.43 0.56
CA VAL A 159 12.85 -6.80 0.50
C VAL A 159 13.02 -6.00 -0.80
N THR A 160 12.51 -6.52 -1.91
CA THR A 160 12.54 -5.84 -3.22
C THR A 160 11.72 -4.55 -3.18
N TYR A 161 10.50 -4.57 -2.64
CA TYR A 161 9.69 -3.36 -2.50
C TYR A 161 10.34 -2.34 -1.56
N ILE A 162 10.93 -2.79 -0.44
CA ILE A 162 11.72 -1.91 0.44
C ILE A 162 12.87 -1.26 -0.32
N ALA A 163 13.61 -2.04 -1.13
CA ALA A 163 14.71 -1.51 -1.93
C ALA A 163 14.22 -0.45 -2.94
N PHE A 164 13.08 -0.68 -3.59
CA PHE A 164 12.47 0.32 -4.49
C PHE A 164 12.03 1.59 -3.74
N VAL A 165 11.41 1.47 -2.57
CA VAL A 165 11.06 2.63 -1.73
C VAL A 165 12.32 3.42 -1.35
N LEU A 166 13.38 2.74 -0.89
CA LEU A 166 14.64 3.40 -0.50
C LEU A 166 15.31 4.08 -1.69
N LEU A 167 15.28 3.44 -2.87
CA LEU A 167 15.77 4.05 -4.11
C LEU A 167 14.97 5.32 -4.44
N THR A 168 13.64 5.27 -4.39
CA THR A 168 12.78 6.44 -4.64
C THR A 168 13.06 7.56 -3.66
N ILE A 169 13.24 7.25 -2.36
CA ILE A 169 13.65 8.23 -1.35
C ILE A 169 14.99 8.87 -1.74
N GLY A 170 16.00 8.06 -2.06
CA GLY A 170 17.33 8.54 -2.46
C GLY A 170 17.26 9.47 -3.69
N LEU A 171 16.54 9.05 -4.73
CA LEU A 171 16.35 9.84 -5.96
C LEU A 171 15.60 11.16 -5.67
N TYR A 172 14.54 11.10 -4.86
CA TYR A 172 13.78 12.28 -4.47
C TYR A 172 14.67 13.31 -3.74
N PHE A 173 15.51 12.86 -2.80
CA PHE A 173 16.44 13.75 -2.09
C PHE A 173 17.55 14.33 -2.99
N ILE A 174 18.01 13.58 -3.99
CA ILE A 174 19.05 14.03 -4.93
C ILE A 174 18.49 15.06 -5.92
N PHE A 175 17.30 14.81 -6.48
CA PHE A 175 16.79 15.56 -7.63
C PHE A 175 15.66 16.54 -7.29
N ALA A 176 14.73 16.19 -6.41
CA ALA A 176 13.53 16.99 -6.16
C ALA A 176 13.71 18.05 -5.08
N ARG A 177 14.55 17.78 -4.06
CA ARG A 177 14.77 18.73 -2.96
C ARG A 177 15.61 19.96 -3.33
N LYS A 178 16.08 20.07 -4.57
CA LYS A 178 16.76 21.27 -5.10
C LYS A 178 15.78 22.30 -5.71
N ILE A 179 14.48 21.99 -5.74
CA ILE A 179 13.47 22.74 -6.51
C ILE A 179 12.34 23.31 -5.62
N LEU A 180 12.33 23.00 -4.32
CA LEU A 180 11.43 23.57 -3.29
C LEU A 180 12.26 24.27 -2.22
#